data_AF-A0A7W6R5C9-F1
#
_entry.id   AF-A0A7W6R5C9-F1
#
_cell.length_a   1.000
_cell.length_b   1.000
_cell.length_c   1.000
_cell.angle_alpha   90.00
_cell.angle_beta   90.00
_cell.angle_gamma   90.00
#
_symmetry.space_group_name_H-M   'P 1'
#
loop_
_entity.id
_entity.type
_entity.pdbx_description
1 polymer ?
#
loop_
_entity_poly.entity_id
_entity_poly.type
_entity_poly.pdbx_seq_one_letter_code
_entity_poly.pdbx_strand_id
1 'polypeptide(L)'
;MFAPTVKAVVYNRVPRVTTDFWLIKLMAVTMGETAADYLNVQMGLGLTATSLIMSAILAVALVWQFAQKKYDPAAYWLSVVLISIVGTLITDNLVDNFRVPLIDTTIAFSIALALTFLLWFQTERTLSIHSIFTGRREAFYWLAILFTFALGTAAGDLVAEKFALGYLAAGVLFGMIIISLAIGYFFLGLDPIVGFWLVYILTRPLGASFGDLMSQPAQYGGLGLGTIVTSAVFLAAIVTIVAFMSLRHEGEEFIEVGEDGELVAANEN
;
A
#
# COMPACT_ATOMS: atom_id res chain seq x y z
N MET A 1 -44.99 6.70 6.61
CA MET A 1 -43.65 6.40 6.07
C MET A 1 -42.71 6.48 7.26
N PHE A 2 -42.33 5.34 7.83
CA PHE A 2 -41.45 5.29 8.99
C PHE A 2 -40.02 5.54 8.49
N ALA A 3 -39.36 6.59 8.99
CA ALA A 3 -37.93 6.75 8.79
C ALA A 3 -37.23 5.56 9.46
N PRO A 4 -36.29 4.88 8.77
CA PRO A 4 -35.56 3.77 9.40
C PRO A 4 -34.80 4.31 10.63
N THR A 5 -35.04 3.68 11.78
CA THR A 5 -34.38 3.99 13.04
C THR A 5 -32.96 3.45 13.03
N VAL A 6 -31.96 4.34 12.96
CA VAL A 6 -30.53 3.99 13.00
C VAL A 6 -30.21 3.37 14.37
N LYS A 7 -29.73 2.12 14.39
CA LYS A 7 -29.53 1.35 15.63
C LYS A 7 -28.11 1.46 16.19
N ALA A 8 -27.10 1.56 15.32
CA ALA A 8 -25.70 1.68 15.69
C ALA A 8 -24.86 2.30 14.57
N VAL A 9 -23.89 3.13 14.95
CA VAL A 9 -22.87 3.70 14.07
C VAL A 9 -21.58 2.87 14.21
N VAL A 10 -21.09 2.29 13.12
CA VAL A 10 -19.86 1.50 13.09
C VAL A 10 -18.78 2.27 12.35
N TYR A 11 -17.58 2.30 12.93
CA TYR A 11 -16.44 3.04 12.38
C TYR A 11 -15.68 2.16 11.37
N ASN A 12 -15.38 2.72 10.20
CA ASN A 12 -14.43 2.11 9.28
C ASN A 12 -13.03 2.16 9.91
N ARG A 13 -12.24 1.11 9.72
CA ARG A 13 -10.86 1.03 10.24
C ARG A 13 -9.82 1.60 9.27
N VAL A 14 -10.26 1.90 8.05
CA VAL A 14 -9.45 2.40 6.93
C VAL A 14 -9.85 3.85 6.63
N PRO A 15 -8.89 4.71 6.23
CA PRO A 15 -9.19 6.09 5.87
C PRO A 15 -10.13 6.18 4.67
N ARG A 16 -10.89 7.27 4.65
CA ARG A 16 -11.54 7.75 3.43
C ARG A 16 -10.52 7.98 2.31
N VAL A 17 -10.88 7.58 1.09
CA VAL A 17 -10.06 7.83 -0.11
C VAL A 17 -10.22 9.28 -0.56
N THR A 18 -9.36 10.15 -0.05
CA THR A 18 -9.25 11.56 -0.45
C THR A 18 -7.95 11.82 -1.25
N THR A 19 -7.69 13.08 -1.61
CA THR A 19 -6.41 13.44 -2.25
C THR A 19 -5.23 13.21 -1.30
N ASP A 20 -5.40 13.51 -0.01
CA ASP A 20 -4.36 13.31 1.00
C ASP A 20 -3.98 11.84 1.15
N PHE A 21 -4.96 10.93 1.07
CA PHE A 21 -4.73 9.48 1.05
C PHE A 21 -3.77 9.07 -0.07
N TRP A 22 -4.01 9.53 -1.30
CA TRP A 22 -3.13 9.20 -2.42
C TRP A 22 -1.74 9.82 -2.29
N LEU A 23 -1.67 11.06 -1.78
CA LEU A 23 -0.41 11.76 -1.57
C LEU A 23 0.47 11.03 -0.57
N ILE A 24 0.00 10.82 0.66
CA ILE A 24 0.79 10.16 1.70
C ILE A 24 1.10 8.70 1.33
N LYS A 25 0.18 8.00 0.65
CA LYS A 25 0.45 6.67 0.14
C LYS A 25 1.61 6.66 -0.85
N LEU A 26 1.64 7.58 -1.80
CA LEU A 26 2.72 7.69 -2.78
C LEU A 26 4.07 7.98 -2.08
N MET A 27 4.06 8.84 -1.06
CA MET A 27 5.25 9.10 -0.24
C MET A 27 5.68 7.84 0.53
N ALA A 28 4.74 7.11 1.14
CA ALA A 28 5.01 5.90 1.92
C ALA A 28 5.57 4.77 1.05
N VAL A 29 5.04 4.60 -0.16
CA VAL A 29 5.58 3.64 -1.13
C VAL A 29 7.03 3.97 -1.46
N THR A 30 7.30 5.23 -1.82
CA THR A 30 8.65 5.65 -2.22
C THR A 30 9.65 5.51 -1.07
N MET A 31 9.24 5.92 0.13
CA MET A 31 10.02 5.76 1.36
C MET A 31 10.30 4.29 1.69
N GLY A 32 9.33 3.40 1.47
CA GLY A 32 9.47 1.98 1.78
C GLY A 32 10.60 1.31 1.01
N GLU A 33 10.73 1.62 -0.27
CA GLU A 33 11.80 1.13 -1.15
C GLU A 33 13.16 1.61 -0.64
N THR A 34 13.34 2.93 -0.52
CA THR A 34 14.62 3.51 -0.12
C THR A 34 15.04 3.17 1.31
N ALA A 35 14.06 2.94 2.20
CA ALA A 35 14.32 2.52 3.57
C ALA A 35 14.70 1.04 3.65
N ALA A 36 14.09 0.16 2.85
CA ALA A 36 14.50 -1.23 2.75
C ALA A 36 15.96 -1.34 2.27
N ASP A 37 16.32 -0.61 1.20
CA ASP A 37 17.69 -0.50 0.70
C ASP A 37 18.67 -0.03 1.77
N TYR A 38 18.31 1.05 2.48
CA TYR A 38 19.14 1.60 3.54
C TYR A 38 19.38 0.57 4.66
N LEU A 39 18.33 -0.10 5.11
CA LEU A 39 18.41 -1.09 6.17
C LEU A 39 19.28 -2.29 5.75
N ASN A 40 19.16 -2.71 4.50
CA ASN A 40 19.93 -3.82 3.96
C ASN A 40 21.42 -3.48 3.82
N VAL A 41 21.75 -2.36 3.18
CA VAL A 41 23.13 -1.99 2.84
C VAL A 41 23.90 -1.44 4.04
N GLN A 42 23.27 -0.58 4.86
CA GLN A 42 24.00 0.20 5.86
C GLN A 42 24.05 -0.45 7.24
N MET A 43 23.06 -1.25 7.62
CA MET A 43 23.08 -1.91 8.95
C MET A 43 23.97 -3.15 8.99
N GLY A 44 24.38 -3.69 7.83
CA GLY A 44 25.29 -4.84 7.75
C GLY A 44 24.75 -6.13 8.39
N LEU A 45 23.46 -6.15 8.75
CA LEU A 45 22.78 -7.28 9.37
C LEU A 45 22.51 -8.40 8.34
N GLY A 46 22.61 -8.06 7.05
CA GLY A 46 22.20 -8.91 5.96
C GLY A 46 20.69 -8.88 5.74
N LEU A 47 20.30 -9.23 4.54
CA LEU A 47 18.93 -9.07 4.06
C LEU A 47 17.93 -9.94 4.83
N THR A 48 18.29 -11.19 5.17
CA THR A 48 17.45 -12.09 5.96
C THR A 48 17.17 -11.57 7.36
N ALA A 49 18.21 -11.12 8.10
CA ALA A 49 18.03 -10.65 9.46
C ALA A 49 17.21 -9.36 9.49
N THR A 50 17.47 -8.45 8.56
CA THR A 50 16.70 -7.22 8.36
C THR A 50 15.23 -7.53 8.08
N SER A 51 14.95 -8.48 7.18
CA SER A 51 13.59 -8.95 6.87
C SER A 51 12.87 -9.48 8.10
N LEU A 52 13.54 -10.30 8.93
CA LEU A 52 12.94 -10.86 10.14
C LEU A 52 12.64 -9.79 11.20
N ILE A 53 13.58 -8.88 11.44
CA ILE A 53 13.41 -7.78 12.41
C ILE A 53 12.26 -6.87 11.97
N MET A 54 12.25 -6.43 10.72
CA MET A 54 11.19 -5.56 10.20
C MET A 54 9.84 -6.26 10.16
N SER A 55 9.79 -7.56 9.86
CA SER A 55 8.56 -8.36 9.92
C SER A 55 8.03 -8.46 11.35
N ALA A 56 8.89 -8.60 12.35
CA ALA A 56 8.48 -8.61 13.76
C ALA A 56 7.93 -7.24 14.20
N ILE A 57 8.57 -6.14 13.80
CA ILE A 57 8.09 -4.78 14.05
C ILE A 57 6.74 -4.55 13.38
N LEU A 58 6.58 -5.00 12.13
CA LEU A 58 5.31 -4.96 11.41
C LEU A 58 4.22 -5.74 12.13
N ALA A 59 4.52 -6.95 12.62
CA ALA A 59 3.54 -7.75 13.35
C ALA A 59 3.03 -7.02 14.60
N VAL A 60 3.91 -6.35 15.35
CA VAL A 60 3.53 -5.52 16.51
C VAL A 60 2.67 -4.33 16.09
N ALA A 61 3.03 -3.63 15.02
CA ALA A 61 2.26 -2.51 14.50
C ALA A 61 0.86 -2.93 14.02
N LEU A 62 0.74 -4.08 13.35
CA LEU A 62 -0.54 -4.64 12.94
C LEU A 62 -1.38 -5.04 14.16
N VAL A 63 -0.80 -5.66 15.19
CA VAL A 63 -1.54 -5.94 16.43
C VAL A 63 -2.07 -4.65 17.05
N TRP A 64 -1.28 -3.57 17.05
CA TRP A 64 -1.71 -2.27 17.53
C TRP A 64 -2.82 -1.65 16.67
N GLN A 65 -2.73 -1.76 15.34
CA GLN A 65 -3.74 -1.32 14.39
C GLN A 65 -5.07 -2.05 14.59
N PHE A 66 -5.05 -3.37 14.69
CA PHE A 66 -6.26 -4.18 14.93
C PHE A 66 -6.91 -3.86 16.29
N ALA A 67 -6.12 -3.37 17.26
CA ALA A 67 -6.62 -2.96 18.57
C ALA A 67 -7.40 -1.63 18.55
N GLN A 68 -7.15 -0.74 17.59
CA GLN A 68 -7.82 0.57 17.53
C GLN A 68 -9.31 0.47 17.24
N LYS A 69 -9.75 -0.54 16.48
CA LYS A 69 -11.15 -0.81 16.09
C LYS A 69 -11.87 0.34 15.35
N LYS A 70 -11.19 1.46 15.12
CA LYS A 70 -11.57 2.62 14.31
C LYS A 70 -10.34 3.12 13.56
N TYR A 71 -10.53 3.95 12.55
CA TYR A 71 -9.41 4.60 11.86
C TYR A 71 -8.63 5.49 12.83
N ASP A 72 -7.35 5.16 13.02
CA ASP A 72 -6.37 6.02 13.68
C ASP A 72 -5.26 6.32 12.65
N PRO A 73 -5.07 7.60 12.25
CA PRO A 73 -4.10 7.94 11.22
C PRO A 73 -2.67 7.47 11.54
N ALA A 74 -2.25 7.54 12.80
CA ALA A 74 -0.90 7.18 13.19
C ALA A 74 -0.68 5.67 13.09
N ALA A 75 -1.54 4.85 13.70
CA ALA A 75 -1.45 3.40 13.64
C ALA A 75 -1.57 2.87 12.20
N TYR A 76 -2.49 3.44 11.41
CA TYR A 76 -2.72 3.01 10.04
C TYR A 76 -1.52 3.34 9.14
N TRP A 77 -1.06 4.59 9.11
CA TRP A 77 0.04 4.99 8.24
C TRP A 77 1.37 4.41 8.67
N LEU A 78 1.59 4.19 9.98
CA LEU A 78 2.71 3.41 10.46
C LEU A 78 2.69 1.98 9.90
N SER A 79 1.53 1.32 9.94
CA SER A 79 1.37 -0.03 9.39
C SER A 79 1.62 -0.06 7.88
N VAL A 80 1.12 0.93 7.13
CA VAL A 80 1.37 1.05 5.68
C VAL A 80 2.86 1.23 5.39
N VAL A 81 3.55 2.10 6.11
CA VAL A 81 5.00 2.32 5.97
C VAL A 81 5.77 1.04 6.28
N LEU A 82 5.46 0.36 7.39
CA LEU A 82 6.14 -0.88 7.76
C LEU A 82 5.88 -2.02 6.75
N ILE A 83 4.65 -2.14 6.25
CA ILE A 83 4.35 -3.09 5.17
C ILE A 83 5.13 -2.75 3.92
N SER A 84 5.30 -1.46 3.61
CA SER A 84 6.05 -1.07 2.43
C SER A 84 7.51 -1.52 2.48
N ILE A 85 8.15 -1.38 3.64
CA ILE A 85 9.52 -1.86 3.86
C ILE A 85 9.57 -3.38 3.81
N VAL A 86 8.68 -4.06 4.54
CA VAL A 86 8.67 -5.53 4.60
C VAL A 86 8.34 -6.17 3.24
N GLY A 87 7.41 -5.61 2.47
CA GLY A 87 7.06 -6.11 1.14
C GLY A 87 8.23 -6.05 0.17
N THR A 88 9.01 -4.96 0.23
CA THR A 88 10.27 -4.80 -0.52
C THR A 88 11.26 -5.89 -0.10
N LEU A 89 11.56 -5.96 1.21
CA LEU A 89 12.51 -6.93 1.76
C LEU A 89 12.16 -8.39 1.46
N ILE A 90 10.88 -8.76 1.45
CA ILE A 90 10.44 -10.11 1.06
C ILE A 90 10.82 -10.39 -0.41
N THR A 91 10.60 -9.42 -1.29
CA THR A 91 10.91 -9.53 -2.71
C THR A 91 12.40 -9.69 -2.92
N ASP A 92 13.19 -8.79 -2.33
CA ASP A 92 14.65 -8.80 -2.44
C ASP A 92 15.23 -10.09 -1.85
N ASN A 93 14.63 -10.64 -0.79
CA ASN A 93 15.10 -11.90 -0.20
C ASN A 93 14.88 -13.07 -1.15
N LEU A 94 13.76 -13.09 -1.86
CA LEU A 94 13.51 -14.11 -2.87
C LEU A 94 14.47 -13.98 -4.05
N VAL A 95 14.71 -12.76 -4.53
CA VAL A 95 15.47 -12.51 -5.75
C VAL A 95 16.98 -12.55 -5.49
N ASP A 96 17.48 -11.82 -4.51
CA ASP A 96 18.92 -11.65 -4.29
C ASP A 96 19.53 -12.79 -3.48
N ASN A 97 18.84 -13.20 -2.41
CA ASN A 97 19.37 -14.20 -1.49
C ASN A 97 19.00 -15.64 -1.93
N PHE A 98 17.73 -15.88 -2.25
CA PHE A 98 17.27 -17.19 -2.73
C PHE A 98 17.42 -17.40 -4.24
N ARG A 99 17.82 -16.37 -5.00
CA ARG A 99 18.07 -16.45 -6.45
C ARG A 99 16.85 -16.91 -7.26
N VAL A 100 15.64 -16.62 -6.76
CA VAL A 100 14.40 -16.87 -7.50
C VAL A 100 14.32 -15.83 -8.63
N PRO A 101 14.10 -16.26 -9.89
CA PRO A 101 14.01 -15.33 -11.00
C PRO A 101 12.90 -14.29 -10.79
N LEU A 102 13.20 -13.02 -11.09
CA LEU A 102 12.27 -11.90 -10.90
C LEU A 102 10.91 -12.07 -11.61
N ILE A 103 10.90 -12.76 -12.76
CA ILE A 103 9.66 -13.12 -13.46
C ILE A 103 8.82 -14.09 -12.62
N ASP A 104 9.46 -15.11 -12.04
CA ASP A 104 8.77 -16.12 -11.24
C ASP A 104 8.23 -15.50 -9.94
N THR A 105 9.02 -14.63 -9.30
CA THR A 105 8.59 -13.84 -8.13
C THR A 105 7.38 -12.95 -8.47
N THR A 106 7.40 -12.25 -9.60
CA THR A 106 6.28 -11.41 -10.06
C THR A 106 5.02 -12.23 -10.33
N ILE A 107 5.16 -13.39 -11.00
CA ILE A 107 4.03 -14.30 -11.26
C ILE A 107 3.48 -14.86 -9.95
N ALA A 108 4.35 -15.30 -9.04
CA ALA A 108 3.96 -15.84 -7.74
C ALA A 108 3.17 -14.83 -6.90
N PHE A 109 3.65 -13.58 -6.80
CA PHE A 109 2.91 -12.53 -6.08
C PHE A 109 1.63 -12.12 -6.79
N SER A 110 1.59 -12.14 -8.12
CA SER A 110 0.35 -11.89 -8.88
C SER A 110 -0.71 -12.95 -8.56
N ILE A 111 -0.31 -14.23 -8.52
CA ILE A 111 -1.20 -15.34 -8.14
C ILE A 111 -1.63 -15.21 -6.68
N ALA A 112 -0.70 -14.93 -5.76
CA ALA A 112 -1.00 -14.77 -4.34
C ALA A 112 -1.99 -13.62 -4.07
N LEU A 113 -1.80 -12.49 -4.75
CA LEU A 113 -2.70 -11.34 -4.68
C LEU A 113 -4.09 -11.68 -5.25
N ALA A 114 -4.14 -12.33 -6.42
CA ALA A 114 -5.40 -12.75 -7.04
C ALA A 114 -6.16 -13.76 -6.16
N LEU A 115 -5.46 -14.72 -5.56
CA LEU A 115 -6.05 -15.66 -4.59
C LEU A 115 -6.56 -14.95 -3.34
N THR A 116 -5.84 -13.93 -2.86
CA THR A 116 -6.28 -13.13 -1.71
C THR A 116 -7.58 -12.40 -2.01
N PHE A 117 -7.69 -11.75 -3.17
CA PHE A 117 -8.95 -11.13 -3.61
C PHE A 117 -10.07 -12.14 -3.83
N LEU A 118 -9.77 -13.30 -4.41
CA LEU A 118 -10.76 -14.36 -4.63
C LEU A 118 -11.33 -14.87 -3.31
N LEU A 119 -10.47 -15.21 -2.34
CA LEU A 119 -10.87 -15.71 -1.03
C LEU A 119 -11.62 -14.64 -0.22
N TRP A 120 -11.19 -13.38 -0.32
CA TRP A 120 -11.90 -12.26 0.30
C TRP A 120 -13.30 -12.12 -0.30
N PHE A 121 -13.43 -12.09 -1.63
CA PHE A 121 -14.72 -11.98 -2.30
C PHE A 121 -15.63 -13.18 -2.03
N GLN A 122 -15.10 -14.41 -1.96
CA GLN A 122 -15.89 -15.59 -1.61
C GLN A 122 -16.44 -15.52 -0.19
N THR A 123 -15.66 -14.98 0.75
CA THR A 123 -15.99 -14.94 2.18
C THR A 123 -16.91 -13.77 2.54
N GLU A 124 -16.62 -12.58 2.00
CA GLU A 124 -17.27 -11.33 2.40
C GLU A 124 -18.22 -10.78 1.33
N ARG A 125 -18.20 -11.35 0.10
CA ARG A 125 -19.00 -10.93 -1.06
C ARG A 125 -18.82 -9.46 -1.45
N THR A 126 -17.76 -8.82 -0.96
CA THR A 126 -17.37 -7.45 -1.27
C THR A 126 -15.86 -7.30 -1.21
N LEU A 127 -15.32 -6.44 -2.07
CA LEU A 127 -13.93 -5.97 -2.04
C LEU A 127 -13.86 -4.48 -1.67
N SER A 128 -14.97 -3.93 -1.13
CA SER A 128 -15.07 -2.52 -0.80
C SER A 128 -14.28 -2.18 0.47
N ILE A 129 -13.39 -1.21 0.31
CA ILE A 129 -12.60 -0.59 1.38
C ILE A 129 -13.44 0.24 2.36
N HIS A 130 -14.65 0.65 1.96
CA HIS A 130 -15.57 1.43 2.80
C HIS A 130 -16.28 0.56 3.85
N SER A 131 -16.02 -0.74 3.87
CA SER A 131 -16.75 -1.71 4.70
C SER A 131 -15.83 -2.54 5.61
N ILE A 132 -14.67 -1.99 5.97
CA ILE A 132 -13.64 -2.69 6.77
C ILE A 132 -13.85 -2.37 8.26
N PHE A 133 -14.83 -3.02 8.86
CA PHE A 133 -15.15 -2.87 10.29
C PHE A 133 -14.97 -4.16 11.11
N THR A 134 -14.83 -5.31 10.46
CA THR A 134 -14.56 -6.60 11.12
C THR A 134 -13.09 -6.96 11.05
N GLY A 135 -12.58 -7.69 12.06
CA GLY A 135 -11.19 -8.15 12.06
C GLY A 135 -10.86 -9.09 10.89
N ARG A 136 -11.85 -9.83 10.37
CA ARG A 136 -11.66 -10.69 9.19
C ARG A 136 -11.44 -9.89 7.91
N ARG A 137 -12.27 -8.87 7.66
CA ARG A 137 -12.11 -7.95 6.52
C ARG A 137 -10.79 -7.20 6.60
N GLU A 138 -10.44 -6.75 7.81
CA GLU A 138 -9.17 -6.07 8.07
C GLU A 138 -7.96 -7.00 7.77
N ALA A 139 -8.04 -8.27 8.12
CA ALA A 139 -6.98 -9.24 7.79
C ALA A 139 -6.82 -9.46 6.28
N PHE A 140 -7.93 -9.62 5.53
CA PHE A 140 -7.86 -9.70 4.06
C PHE A 140 -7.30 -8.43 3.44
N TYR A 141 -7.69 -7.28 3.96
CA TYR A 141 -7.19 -5.99 3.52
C TYR A 141 -5.68 -5.85 3.71
N TRP A 142 -5.16 -6.11 4.92
CA TRP A 142 -3.72 -6.03 5.17
C TRP A 142 -2.92 -7.08 4.41
N LEU A 143 -3.47 -8.27 4.19
CA LEU A 143 -2.85 -9.31 3.36
C LEU A 143 -2.79 -8.89 1.88
N ALA A 144 -3.87 -8.31 1.35
CA ALA A 144 -3.90 -7.78 -0.01
C ALA A 144 -2.89 -6.64 -0.18
N ILE A 145 -2.76 -5.77 0.82
CA ILE A 145 -1.72 -4.74 0.84
C ILE A 145 -0.34 -5.37 0.81
N LEU A 146 -0.02 -6.31 1.70
CA LEU A 146 1.30 -6.94 1.75
C LEU A 146 1.71 -7.52 0.39
N PHE A 147 0.82 -8.30 -0.24
CA PHE A 147 1.10 -8.88 -1.56
C PHE A 147 1.15 -7.82 -2.67
N THR A 148 0.36 -6.75 -2.56
CA THR A 148 0.47 -5.62 -3.49
C THR A 148 1.84 -4.96 -3.40
N PHE A 149 2.35 -4.77 -2.19
CA PHE A 149 3.66 -4.15 -1.98
C PHE A 149 4.79 -5.04 -2.54
N ALA A 150 4.77 -6.33 -2.21
CA ALA A 150 5.76 -7.28 -2.75
C ALA A 150 5.66 -7.43 -4.28
N LEU A 151 4.44 -7.56 -4.83
CA LEU A 151 4.22 -7.59 -6.28
C LEU A 151 4.76 -6.34 -6.96
N GLY A 152 4.50 -5.16 -6.39
CA GLY A 152 4.88 -3.92 -7.02
C GLY A 152 6.38 -3.64 -6.99
N THR A 153 7.11 -4.07 -5.96
CA THR A 153 8.59 -4.07 -6.02
C THR A 153 9.04 -5.02 -7.14
N ALA A 154 8.61 -6.28 -7.12
CA ALA A 154 9.01 -7.27 -8.13
C ALA A 154 8.70 -6.80 -9.58
N ALA A 155 7.53 -6.21 -9.81
CA ALA A 155 7.12 -5.70 -11.10
C ALA A 155 7.86 -4.41 -11.50
N GLY A 156 8.19 -3.55 -10.53
CA GLY A 156 9.02 -2.36 -10.72
C GLY A 156 10.40 -2.74 -11.25
N ASP A 157 11.10 -3.59 -10.52
CA ASP A 157 12.44 -4.09 -10.86
C ASP A 157 12.42 -4.87 -12.17
N LEU A 158 11.34 -5.62 -12.42
CA LEU A 158 11.19 -6.40 -13.65
C LEU A 158 11.21 -5.49 -14.87
N VAL A 159 10.49 -4.37 -14.81
CA VAL A 159 10.42 -3.40 -15.89
C VAL A 159 11.69 -2.55 -15.95
N ALA A 160 12.15 -2.04 -14.81
CA ALA A 160 13.27 -1.11 -14.75
C ALA A 160 14.61 -1.81 -15.08
N GLU A 161 14.88 -2.95 -14.45
CA GLU A 161 16.19 -3.60 -14.48
C GLU A 161 16.23 -4.73 -15.49
N LYS A 162 15.30 -5.70 -15.40
CA LYS A 162 15.34 -6.89 -16.25
C LYS A 162 14.97 -6.60 -17.71
N PHE A 163 14.01 -5.71 -17.95
CA PHE A 163 13.71 -5.21 -19.29
C PHE A 163 14.56 -4.00 -19.69
N ALA A 164 15.43 -3.53 -18.80
CA ALA A 164 16.38 -2.44 -19.03
C ALA A 164 15.72 -1.14 -19.55
N LEU A 165 14.47 -0.85 -19.16
CA LEU A 165 13.85 0.45 -19.45
C LEU A 165 14.50 1.58 -18.62
N GLY A 166 15.04 1.25 -17.45
CA GLY A 166 15.52 2.22 -16.47
C GLY A 166 14.40 2.82 -15.63
N TYR A 167 14.77 3.34 -14.46
CA TYR A 167 13.83 3.78 -13.41
C TYR A 167 12.87 4.89 -13.86
N LEU A 168 13.36 5.89 -14.59
CA LEU A 168 12.52 6.99 -15.07
C LEU A 168 11.47 6.52 -16.09
N ALA A 169 11.86 5.68 -17.05
CA ALA A 169 10.94 5.18 -18.06
C ALA A 169 9.91 4.22 -17.46
N ALA A 170 10.31 3.38 -16.50
CA ALA A 170 9.40 2.53 -15.73
C ALA A 170 8.38 3.39 -14.93
N GLY A 171 8.85 4.41 -14.22
CA GLY A 171 7.98 5.34 -13.49
C GLY A 171 6.96 6.06 -14.39
N VAL A 172 7.40 6.53 -15.57
CA VAL A 172 6.50 7.13 -16.57
C VAL A 172 5.50 6.10 -17.10
N LEU A 173 5.92 4.87 -17.39
CA LEU A 173 5.03 3.80 -17.85
C LEU A 173 3.90 3.53 -16.85
N PHE A 174 4.23 3.28 -15.58
CA PHE A 174 3.21 3.04 -14.55
C PHE A 174 2.33 4.28 -14.33
N GLY A 175 2.90 5.48 -14.44
CA GLY A 175 2.16 6.74 -14.31
C GLY A 175 1.13 6.91 -15.42
N MET A 176 1.50 6.59 -16.66
CA MET A 176 0.59 6.62 -17.81
C MET A 176 -0.53 5.59 -17.67
N ILE A 177 -0.25 4.39 -17.14
CA ILE A 177 -1.29 3.39 -16.87
C ILE A 177 -2.26 3.93 -15.81
N ILE A 178 -1.77 4.51 -14.72
CA ILE A 178 -2.64 5.11 -13.68
C ILE A 178 -3.51 6.24 -14.25
N ILE A 179 -2.94 7.12 -15.08
CA ILE A 179 -3.69 8.19 -15.75
C ILE A 179 -4.77 7.59 -16.66
N SER A 180 -4.46 6.51 -17.40
CA SER A 180 -5.45 5.84 -18.25
C SER A 180 -6.61 5.23 -17.45
N LEU A 181 -6.34 4.68 -16.26
CA LEU A 181 -7.36 4.16 -15.36
C LEU A 181 -8.22 5.28 -14.77
N ALA A 182 -7.61 6.42 -14.43
CA ALA A 182 -8.34 7.60 -13.99
C ALA A 182 -9.28 8.12 -15.10
N ILE A 183 -8.82 8.15 -16.35
CA ILE A 183 -9.67 8.48 -17.49
C ILE A 183 -10.81 7.46 -17.62
N GLY A 184 -10.52 6.17 -17.50
CA GLY A 184 -11.53 5.11 -17.52
C GLY A 184 -12.60 5.29 -16.43
N TYR A 185 -12.19 5.72 -15.24
CA TYR A 185 -13.09 6.01 -14.13
C TYR A 185 -13.98 7.21 -14.40
N PHE A 186 -13.41 8.36 -14.77
CA PHE A 186 -14.17 9.59 -14.94
C PHE A 186 -15.01 9.65 -16.22
N PHE A 187 -14.59 8.94 -17.28
CA PHE A 187 -15.20 9.08 -18.61
C PHE A 187 -15.84 7.79 -19.16
N LEU A 188 -15.43 6.61 -18.69
CA LEU A 188 -15.89 5.32 -19.26
C LEU A 188 -16.70 4.47 -18.28
N GLY A 189 -16.97 4.98 -17.07
CA GLY A 189 -17.78 4.27 -16.07
C GLY A 189 -17.10 3.04 -15.49
N LEU A 190 -15.76 3.06 -15.34
CA LEU A 190 -15.03 1.99 -14.66
C LEU A 190 -15.55 1.85 -13.21
N ASP A 191 -15.76 0.61 -12.77
CA ASP A 191 -16.20 0.33 -11.40
C ASP A 191 -15.25 0.97 -10.36
N PRO A 192 -15.76 1.73 -9.37
CA PRO A 192 -14.93 2.43 -8.39
C PRO A 192 -14.02 1.51 -7.57
N ILE A 193 -14.48 0.30 -7.22
CA ILE A 193 -13.73 -0.65 -6.39
C ILE A 193 -12.59 -1.26 -7.21
N VAL A 194 -12.88 -1.68 -8.45
CA VAL A 194 -11.87 -2.20 -9.37
C VAL A 194 -10.84 -1.11 -9.72
N GLY A 195 -11.30 0.09 -10.03
CA GLY A 195 -10.45 1.25 -10.30
C GLY A 195 -9.53 1.57 -9.13
N PHE A 196 -10.07 1.58 -7.90
CA PHE A 196 -9.28 1.77 -6.69
C PHE A 196 -8.18 0.72 -6.57
N TRP A 197 -8.50 -0.58 -6.66
CA TRP A 197 -7.49 -1.62 -6.48
C TRP A 197 -6.42 -1.60 -7.57
N LEU A 198 -6.79 -1.36 -8.82
CA LEU A 198 -5.83 -1.27 -9.92
C LEU A 198 -4.86 -0.11 -9.73
N VAL A 199 -5.37 1.10 -9.44
CA VAL A 199 -4.51 2.24 -9.12
C VAL A 199 -3.71 1.97 -7.85
N TYR A 200 -4.32 1.34 -6.85
CA TYR A 200 -3.66 1.01 -5.60
C TYR A 200 -2.48 0.08 -5.84
N ILE A 201 -2.62 -0.91 -6.72
CA ILE A 201 -1.54 -1.83 -7.08
C ILE A 201 -0.44 -1.13 -7.87
N LEU A 202 -0.80 -0.36 -8.90
CA LEU A 202 0.15 0.27 -9.81
C LEU A 202 0.92 1.44 -9.19
N THR A 203 0.40 2.07 -8.14
CA THR A 203 1.15 3.09 -7.39
C THR A 203 2.38 2.52 -6.69
N ARG A 204 2.43 1.20 -6.37
CA ARG A 204 3.62 0.57 -5.80
C ARG A 204 4.82 0.56 -6.77
N PRO A 205 4.75 -0.11 -7.94
CA PRO A 205 5.88 -0.15 -8.87
C PRO A 205 6.27 1.25 -9.36
N LEU A 206 5.30 2.17 -9.45
CA LEU A 206 5.59 3.58 -9.72
C LEU A 206 6.49 4.19 -8.63
N GLY A 207 6.10 4.08 -7.36
CA GLY A 207 6.86 4.70 -6.27
C GLY A 207 8.18 3.98 -5.99
N ALA A 208 8.28 2.66 -6.21
CA ALA A 208 9.55 1.94 -6.21
C ALA A 208 10.51 2.53 -7.27
N SER A 209 10.04 2.63 -8.53
CA SER A 209 10.81 3.22 -9.62
C SER A 209 11.28 4.66 -9.31
N PHE A 210 10.43 5.50 -8.69
CA PHE A 210 10.84 6.84 -8.27
C PHE A 210 11.79 6.84 -7.08
N GLY A 211 11.63 5.89 -6.16
CA GLY A 211 12.52 5.69 -5.02
C GLY A 211 13.94 5.38 -5.50
N ASP A 212 14.07 4.40 -6.39
CA ASP A 212 15.33 4.01 -7.00
C ASP A 212 15.92 5.10 -7.87
N LEU A 213 15.09 5.78 -8.67
CA LEU A 213 15.52 6.91 -9.46
C LEU A 213 16.16 7.99 -8.56
N MET A 214 15.66 8.21 -7.35
CA MET A 214 16.22 9.21 -6.44
C MET A 214 17.44 8.69 -5.66
N SER A 215 17.37 7.46 -5.14
CA SER A 215 18.36 6.89 -4.23
C SER A 215 19.59 6.33 -4.95
N GLN A 216 19.41 5.64 -6.09
CA GLN A 216 20.45 4.84 -6.71
C GLN A 216 21.55 5.72 -7.35
N PRO A 217 22.80 5.22 -7.40
CA PRO A 217 23.89 5.90 -8.10
C PRO A 217 23.62 6.13 -9.60
N ALA A 218 24.21 7.18 -10.16
CA ALA A 218 24.08 7.53 -11.59
C ALA A 218 24.51 6.42 -12.55
N GLN A 219 25.43 5.54 -12.14
CA GLN A 219 25.85 4.39 -12.94
C GLN A 219 24.74 3.35 -13.17
N TYR A 220 23.74 3.30 -12.28
CA TYR A 220 22.55 2.43 -12.39
C TYR A 220 21.32 3.18 -12.93
N GLY A 221 21.46 4.45 -13.31
CA GLY A 221 20.36 5.26 -13.84
C GLY A 221 19.59 6.08 -12.80
N GLY A 222 20.08 6.17 -11.55
CA GLY A 222 19.53 7.04 -10.52
C GLY A 222 20.17 8.43 -10.44
N LEU A 223 19.63 9.29 -9.57
CA LEU A 223 20.07 10.67 -9.34
C LEU A 223 21.19 10.77 -8.31
N GLY A 224 21.46 9.70 -7.56
CA GLY A 224 22.54 9.63 -6.58
C GLY A 224 22.34 10.48 -5.32
N LEU A 225 21.08 10.77 -4.93
CA LEU A 225 20.80 11.46 -3.67
C LEU A 225 21.11 10.59 -2.44
N GLY A 226 21.19 9.27 -2.64
CA GLY A 226 21.43 8.29 -1.61
C GLY A 226 20.17 7.93 -0.83
N THR A 227 20.18 6.74 -0.25
CA THR A 227 19.04 6.16 0.46
C THR A 227 18.71 6.92 1.76
N ILE A 228 19.72 7.47 2.45
CA ILE A 228 19.54 8.21 3.70
C ILE A 228 18.75 9.50 3.49
N VAL A 229 19.22 10.37 2.59
CA VAL A 229 18.60 11.68 2.35
C VAL A 229 17.20 11.49 1.78
N THR A 230 17.06 10.59 0.81
CA THR A 230 15.76 10.29 0.18
C THR A 230 14.76 9.78 1.22
N SER A 231 15.12 8.77 2.01
CA SER A 231 14.23 8.23 3.05
C SER A 231 13.86 9.27 4.10
N ALA A 232 14.82 10.10 4.53
CA ALA A 232 14.57 11.13 5.55
C ALA A 232 13.58 12.21 5.06
N VAL A 233 13.69 12.64 3.79
CA VAL A 233 12.78 13.63 3.20
C VAL A 233 11.37 13.06 3.10
N PHE A 234 11.20 11.84 2.59
CA PHE A 234 9.87 11.22 2.50
C PHE A 234 9.28 10.93 3.88
N LEU A 235 10.09 10.46 4.84
CA LEU A 235 9.62 10.22 6.20
C LEU A 235 9.14 11.53 6.86
N ALA A 236 9.87 12.64 6.69
CA ALA A 236 9.46 13.94 7.22
C ALA A 236 8.14 14.42 6.58
N ALA A 237 7.97 14.22 5.27
CA ALA A 237 6.72 14.52 4.57
C ALA A 237 5.56 13.67 5.11
N ILE A 238 5.76 12.36 5.27
CA ILE A 238 4.75 11.44 5.83
C ILE A 238 4.36 11.88 7.24
N VAL A 239 5.32 12.10 8.13
CA VAL A 239 5.06 12.52 9.52
C VAL A 239 4.27 13.84 9.55
N THR A 240 4.60 14.79 8.67
CA THR A 240 3.89 16.06 8.57
C THR A 240 2.44 15.87 8.14
N ILE A 241 2.19 15.05 7.11
CA ILE A 241 0.83 14.75 6.63
C ILE A 241 0.04 13.98 7.68
N VAL A 242 0.63 12.97 8.33
CA VAL A 242 -0.02 12.22 9.43
C VAL A 242 -0.39 13.16 10.57
N ALA A 243 0.53 14.03 11.01
CA ALA A 243 0.26 14.99 12.07
C ALA A 243 -0.89 15.93 11.69
N PHE A 244 -0.92 16.41 10.44
CA PHE A 244 -2.01 17.23 9.92
C PHE A 244 -3.36 16.48 9.93
N MET A 245 -3.40 15.24 9.45
CA MET A 245 -4.61 14.39 9.44
C MET A 245 -5.10 14.11 10.87
N SER A 246 -4.20 13.76 11.79
CA SER A 246 -4.52 13.51 13.20
C SER A 246 -5.09 14.75 13.89
N LEU A 247 -4.59 15.96 13.59
CA LEU A 247 -5.11 17.20 14.18
C LEU A 247 -6.51 17.53 13.66
N ARG A 248 -6.80 17.24 12.38
CA ARG A 248 -8.07 17.58 11.75
C ARG A 248 -9.16 16.51 11.90
N HIS A 249 -8.83 15.33 12.42
CA HIS A 249 -9.73 14.17 12.43
C HIS A 249 -10.31 13.86 11.02
N GLU A 250 -9.58 14.24 9.97
CA GLU A 250 -9.97 14.05 8.58
C GLU A 250 -9.76 12.57 8.20
N GLY A 251 -10.80 11.92 7.67
CA GLY A 251 -10.74 10.56 7.13
C GLY A 251 -11.45 9.46 7.92
N GLU A 252 -12.06 9.77 9.07
CA GLU A 252 -12.98 8.82 9.73
C GLU A 252 -14.26 8.65 8.89
N GLU A 253 -14.52 7.41 8.44
CA GLU A 253 -15.81 7.04 7.82
C GLU A 253 -16.65 6.27 8.83
N PHE A 254 -17.95 6.56 8.85
CA PHE A 254 -18.92 5.81 9.64
C PHE A 254 -19.96 5.17 8.71
N ILE A 255 -20.41 3.99 9.12
CA ILE A 255 -21.43 3.22 8.42
C ILE A 255 -22.62 3.09 9.36
N GLU A 256 -23.80 3.45 8.86
CA GLU A 256 -25.05 3.24 9.59
C GLU A 256 -25.54 1.80 9.38
N VAL A 257 -25.91 1.12 10.46
CA VAL A 257 -26.45 -0.24 10.42
C VAL A 257 -27.93 -0.21 10.76
N GLY A 258 -28.74 -0.79 9.86
CA GLY A 258 -30.20 -0.90 9.97
C GLY A 258 -30.63 -1.91 11.05
N GLU A 259 -31.92 -1.90 11.39
CA GLU A 259 -32.45 -2.74 12.49
C GLU A 259 -32.35 -4.25 12.24
N ASP A 260 -32.24 -4.65 10.98
CA ASP A 260 -32.06 -5.98 10.42
C ASP A 260 -30.58 -6.42 10.31
N GLY A 261 -29.63 -5.52 10.59
CA GLY A 261 -28.20 -5.76 10.42
C GLY A 261 -27.68 -5.53 9.01
N GLU A 262 -28.51 -5.02 8.08
CA GLU A 262 -28.07 -4.59 6.77
C GLU A 262 -27.40 -3.20 6.83
N LEU A 263 -26.42 -2.97 5.95
CA LEU A 263 -25.66 -1.71 5.88
C LEU A 263 -26.54 -0.64 5.23
N VAL A 264 -26.94 0.38 5.99
CA VAL A 264 -27.80 1.48 5.54
C VAL A 264 -26.90 2.61 5.06
N ALA A 265 -26.20 2.38 3.94
CA ALA A 265 -25.32 3.32 3.25
C ALA A 265 -24.14 3.90 4.07
N ALA A 266 -22.99 4.04 3.40
CA ALA A 266 -21.91 4.90 3.89
C ALA A 266 -22.29 6.36 3.58
N ASN A 267 -21.99 7.29 4.48
CA ASN A 267 -22.16 8.72 4.19
C ASN A 267 -21.12 9.11 3.12
N GLU A 268 -21.49 9.01 1.84
CA GLU A 268 -20.72 9.53 0.71
C GLU A 268 -20.87 11.07 0.64
N ASN A 269 -20.30 11.79 1.60
CA ASN A 269 -20.23 13.27 1.58
C ASN A 269 -18.80 13.75 1.50
#